data_AF-A0A074SEY4-F1
#
_entry.id   AF-A0A074SEY4-F1
#
_cell.length_a   1.000
_cell.length_b   1.000
_cell.length_c   1.000
_cell.angle_alpha   90.00
_cell.angle_beta   90.00
_cell.angle_gamma   90.00
#
_symmetry.space_group_name_H-M   'P 1'
#
loop_
_entity.id
_entity.type
_entity.pdbx_description
1 polymer ?
#
loop_
_entity_poly.entity_id
_entity_poly.type
_entity_poly.pdbx_seq_one_letter_code
_entity_poly.pdbx_strand_id
1 'polypeptide(L)'
;MSKSDTLTHLRNQNLKYIVTCLVWHGCHHITDSMHPRHCPHPYARGGFGTIYRGMLQSGLHVAIKCIESHNDDKFLEQSKGLRRAAREIYVWSRCSHKGILPMLGFIRLKGQIALITPWMESGSLQRHIVRGLLNTPLCTVLGYI
;
A
#
# COMPACT_ATOMS: atom_id res chain seq x y z
N MET A 1 26.57 2.68 23.08
CA MET A 1 25.43 2.60 22.14
C MET A 1 24.17 2.23 22.91
N SER A 2 23.09 3.00 22.80
CA SER A 2 21.84 2.71 23.53
C SER A 2 21.04 1.60 22.84
N LYS A 3 20.20 0.87 23.60
CA LYS A 3 19.31 -0.18 23.03
C LYS A 3 18.39 0.36 21.91
N SER A 4 18.00 1.64 21.98
CA SER A 4 17.16 2.31 20.99
C SER A 4 17.85 2.48 19.63
N ASP A 5 19.15 2.79 19.65
CA ASP A 5 19.96 3.02 18.45
C ASP A 5 20.14 1.72 17.66
N THR A 6 20.40 0.62 18.37
CA THR A 6 20.57 -0.71 17.78
C THR A 6 19.28 -1.20 17.11
N LEU A 7 18.11 -1.02 17.73
CA LEU A 7 16.82 -1.42 17.16
C LEU A 7 16.47 -0.60 15.91
N THR A 8 16.74 0.70 15.93
CA THR A 8 16.54 1.58 14.78
C THR A 8 17.45 1.18 13.61
N HIS A 9 18.70 0.83 13.90
CA HIS A 9 19.64 0.34 12.89
C HIS A 9 19.16 -0.98 12.26
N LEU A 10 18.80 -1.98 13.07
CA LEU A 10 18.29 -3.26 12.59
C LEU A 10 17.04 -3.11 11.72
N ARG A 11 16.13 -2.23 12.12
CA ARG A 11 14.93 -1.91 11.32
C ARG A 11 15.29 -1.32 9.96
N ASN A 12 16.21 -0.36 9.92
CA ASN A 12 16.65 0.25 8.67
C ASN A 12 17.32 -0.76 7.74
N GLN A 13 18.10 -1.70 8.29
CA GLN A 13 18.70 -2.79 7.52
C GLN A 13 17.64 -3.75 6.95
N ASN A 14 16.66 -4.15 7.77
CA ASN A 14 15.55 -5.01 7.33
C ASN A 14 14.71 -4.35 6.22
N LEU A 15 14.38 -3.07 6.38
CA LEU A 15 13.68 -2.31 5.34
C LEU A 15 14.46 -2.23 4.03
N LYS A 16 15.76 -1.93 4.09
CA LYS A 16 16.63 -1.92 2.91
C LYS A 16 16.63 -3.29 2.23
N TYR A 17 16.81 -4.36 2.99
CA TYR A 17 16.80 -5.73 2.47
C TYR A 17 15.49 -6.07 1.76
N ILE A 18 14.33 -5.79 2.38
CA ILE A 18 13.02 -6.06 1.80
C ILE A 18 12.79 -5.26 0.52
N VAL A 19 13.15 -3.97 0.51
CA VAL A 19 13.05 -3.14 -0.71
C VAL A 19 13.92 -3.73 -1.82
N THR A 20 15.15 -4.12 -1.53
CA THR A 20 16.06 -4.75 -2.50
C THR A 20 15.46 -6.05 -3.04
N CYS A 21 14.92 -6.93 -2.18
CA CYS A 21 14.29 -8.17 -2.62
C CYS A 21 13.10 -7.93 -3.55
N LEU A 22 12.21 -6.98 -3.20
CA LEU A 22 11.05 -6.65 -4.03
C LEU A 22 11.48 -6.16 -5.42
N VAL A 23 12.46 -5.25 -5.48
CA VAL A 23 13.00 -4.75 -6.76
C VAL A 23 13.64 -5.88 -7.55
N TRP A 24 14.44 -6.74 -6.91
CA TRP A 24 15.05 -7.90 -7.55
C TRP A 24 14.03 -8.87 -8.14
N HIS A 25 12.85 -8.98 -7.52
CA HIS A 25 11.71 -9.76 -8.00
C HIS A 25 10.78 -9.00 -8.97
N GLY A 26 11.21 -7.85 -9.51
CA GLY A 26 10.49 -7.10 -10.54
C GLY A 26 9.38 -6.19 -10.02
N CYS A 27 9.28 -5.94 -8.72
CA CYS A 27 8.35 -4.93 -8.19
C CYS A 27 8.96 -3.54 -8.38
N HIS A 28 8.21 -2.61 -8.99
CA HIS A 28 8.70 -1.25 -9.24
C HIS A 28 8.65 -0.39 -7.96
N HIS A 29 9.80 0.14 -7.55
CA HIS A 29 9.90 1.13 -6.47
C HIS A 29 9.73 2.54 -7.04
N ILE A 30 8.63 3.22 -6.70
CA ILE A 30 8.19 4.47 -7.35
C ILE A 30 8.08 5.66 -6.40
N THR A 31 8.78 5.63 -5.26
CA THR A 31 8.75 6.74 -4.29
C THR A 31 9.09 8.08 -4.92
N ASP A 32 10.08 8.12 -5.81
CA ASP A 32 10.54 9.36 -6.44
C ASP A 32 9.56 9.91 -7.49
N SER A 33 8.62 9.08 -7.94
CA SER A 33 7.54 9.48 -8.86
C SER A 33 6.29 9.99 -8.14
N MET A 34 6.24 9.91 -6.80
CA MET A 34 5.12 10.42 -6.02
C MET A 34 5.13 11.95 -5.99
N HIS A 35 3.95 12.55 -6.10
CA HIS A 35 3.79 13.97 -5.81
C HIS A 35 3.97 14.20 -4.29
N PRO A 36 4.72 15.22 -3.84
CA PRO A 36 5.01 15.43 -2.41
C PRO A 36 3.76 15.61 -1.54
N ARG A 37 2.73 16.23 -2.12
CA ARG A 37 1.41 16.38 -1.49
C ARG A 37 0.57 15.12 -1.74
N HIS A 38 0.23 14.42 -0.67
CA HIS A 38 -0.82 13.40 -0.60
C HIS A 38 -1.83 13.81 0.48
N CYS A 39 -3.05 13.29 0.44
CA CYS A 39 -4.04 13.60 1.47
C CYS A 39 -3.58 12.98 2.80
N PRO A 40 -3.40 13.78 3.88
CA PRO A 40 -2.96 13.24 5.16
C PRO A 40 -4.08 12.48 5.89
N HIS A 41 -5.33 12.67 5.46
CA HIS A 41 -6.49 12.02 6.05
C HIS A 41 -6.71 10.66 5.38
N PRO A 42 -6.90 9.59 6.16
CA PRO A 42 -7.22 8.28 5.61
C PRO A 42 -8.58 8.35 4.90
N TYR A 43 -8.65 7.81 3.69
CA TYR A 43 -9.93 7.63 3.00
C TYR A 43 -10.71 6.46 3.60
N ALA A 44 -10.02 5.37 3.92
CA ALA A 44 -10.62 4.20 4.54
C ALA A 44 -9.64 3.54 5.52
N ARG A 45 -10.18 2.91 6.56
CA ARG A 45 -9.47 2.08 7.53
C ARG A 45 -10.24 0.78 7.72
N GLY A 46 -9.52 -0.33 7.81
CA GLY A 46 -10.10 -1.63 8.12
C GLY A 46 -9.02 -2.63 8.54
N GLY A 47 -9.42 -3.90 8.76
CA GLY A 47 -8.49 -4.95 9.21
C GLY A 47 -7.34 -5.26 8.22
N PHE A 48 -7.41 -4.73 6.99
CA PHE A 48 -6.40 -4.89 5.95
C PHE A 48 -5.44 -3.69 5.84
N GLY A 49 -5.54 -2.73 6.76
CA GLY A 49 -4.73 -1.51 6.79
C GLY A 49 -5.51 -0.25 6.44
N THR A 50 -4.75 0.79 6.10
CA THR A 50 -5.28 2.14 5.83
C THR A 50 -5.00 2.54 4.40
N ILE A 51 -6.00 3.17 3.77
CA ILE A 51 -5.91 3.68 2.40
C ILE A 51 -5.89 5.20 2.43
N TYR A 52 -4.91 5.77 1.75
CA TYR A 52 -4.81 7.21 1.53
C TYR A 52 -4.96 7.50 0.03
N ARG A 53 -5.48 8.70 -0.28
CA ARG A 53 -5.46 9.22 -1.64
C ARG A 53 -4.17 10.00 -1.88
N GLY A 54 -3.49 9.68 -2.97
CA GLY A 54 -2.28 10.36 -3.41
C GLY A 54 -2.34 10.73 -4.89
N MET A 55 -1.21 11.25 -5.38
CA MET A 55 -1.04 11.61 -6.79
C MET A 55 0.41 11.32 -7.20
N LEU A 56 0.63 10.90 -8.45
CA LEU A 56 1.96 10.86 -9.06
C LEU A 56 2.33 12.24 -9.62
N GLN A 57 3.63 12.47 -9.88
CA GLN A 57 4.09 13.70 -10.54
C GLN A 57 3.48 13.89 -11.94
N SER A 58 3.05 12.81 -12.58
CA SER A 58 2.30 12.84 -13.84
C SER A 58 0.86 13.38 -13.72
N GLY A 59 0.36 13.60 -12.50
CA GLY A 59 -1.03 13.98 -12.23
C GLY A 59 -2.00 12.82 -12.04
N LEU A 60 -1.55 11.57 -12.20
CA LEU A 60 -2.40 10.40 -11.97
C LEU A 60 -2.77 10.26 -10.49
N HIS A 61 -4.07 10.22 -10.17
CA HIS A 61 -4.55 9.89 -8.83
C HIS A 61 -4.32 8.42 -8.49
N VAL A 62 -3.83 8.17 -7.28
CA VAL A 62 -3.48 6.83 -6.81
C VAL A 62 -4.06 6.53 -5.44
N ALA A 63 -4.31 5.26 -5.17
CA ALA A 63 -4.54 4.74 -3.83
C ALA A 63 -3.20 4.29 -3.24
N ILE A 64 -2.92 4.74 -2.02
CA ILE A 64 -1.75 4.33 -1.22
C ILE A 64 -2.26 3.41 -0.12
N LYS A 65 -1.97 2.12 -0.23
CA LYS A 65 -2.35 1.15 0.80
C LYS A 65 -1.20 0.89 1.76
N CYS A 66 -1.37 1.33 3.00
CA CYS A 66 -0.48 1.07 4.12
C CYS A 66 -0.97 -0.15 4.89
N ILE A 67 -0.15 -1.19 5.00
CA ILE A 67 -0.47 -2.36 5.83
C ILE A 67 -0.11 -2.04 7.27
N GLU A 68 -1.11 -2.02 8.14
CA GLU A 68 -0.93 -1.77 9.56
C GLU A 68 -0.93 -3.09 10.35
N SER A 69 -0.26 -3.11 11.49
CA SER A 69 -0.20 -4.24 12.41
C SER A 69 -0.67 -3.77 13.79
N HIS A 70 -1.58 -4.52 14.40
CA HIS A 70 -2.23 -4.17 15.67
C HIS A 70 -1.83 -5.16 16.79
N ASN A 71 -0.60 -5.10 17.30
CA ASN A 71 -0.23 -5.76 18.56
C ASN A 71 0.60 -4.82 19.45
N ASP A 72 0.80 -5.21 20.71
CA ASP A 72 1.35 -4.34 21.75
C ASP A 72 2.89 -4.18 21.70
N ASP A 73 3.61 -5.13 21.09
CA ASP A 73 5.07 -5.03 20.90
C ASP A 73 5.42 -4.23 19.64
N LYS A 74 5.72 -2.94 19.81
CA LYS A 74 6.05 -2.03 18.70
C LYS A 74 7.16 -2.52 17.76
N PHE A 75 8.17 -3.26 18.23
CA PHE A 75 9.26 -3.70 17.37
C PHE A 75 8.87 -4.94 16.57
N LEU A 76 8.30 -5.94 17.24
CA LEU A 76 7.80 -7.15 16.59
C LEU A 76 6.69 -6.83 15.60
N GLU A 77 5.83 -5.85 15.92
CA GLU A 77 4.78 -5.36 15.05
C GLU A 77 5.29 -4.71 13.78
N GLN A 78 6.33 -3.89 13.88
CA GLN A 78 6.88 -3.22 12.71
C GLN A 78 7.55 -4.21 11.76
N SER A 79 8.28 -5.20 12.29
CA SER A 79 8.90 -6.26 11.48
C SER A 79 7.85 -7.18 10.82
N LYS A 80 6.81 -7.59 11.57
CA LYS A 80 5.70 -8.37 11.02
C LYS A 80 4.91 -7.57 9.99
N GLY A 81 4.61 -6.31 10.26
CA GLY A 81 3.92 -5.40 9.35
C GLY A 81 4.65 -5.25 8.02
N LEU A 82 5.96 -5.02 8.07
CA LEU A 82 6.78 -4.89 6.87
C LEU A 82 6.82 -6.18 6.04
N ARG A 83 6.91 -7.36 6.68
CA ARG A 83 6.82 -8.66 5.99
C ARG A 83 5.45 -8.90 5.35
N ARG A 84 4.36 -8.51 6.01
CA ARG A 84 3.01 -8.60 5.45
C ARG A 84 2.85 -7.67 4.26
N ALA A 85 3.33 -6.42 4.37
CA ALA A 85 3.39 -5.46 3.27
C ALA A 85 4.17 -6.02 2.08
N ALA A 86 5.35 -6.58 2.32
CA ALA A 86 6.17 -7.16 1.25
C ALA A 86 5.48 -8.34 0.57
N ARG A 87 4.86 -9.24 1.35
CA ARG A 87 4.11 -10.37 0.79
C ARG A 87 2.95 -9.89 -0.07
N GLU A 88 2.18 -8.91 0.40
CA GLU A 88 1.04 -8.40 -0.35
C GLU A 88 1.47 -7.71 -1.64
N ILE A 89 2.51 -6.87 -1.58
CA ILE A 89 3.13 -6.24 -2.75
C ILE A 89 3.58 -7.31 -3.75
N TYR A 90 4.31 -8.32 -3.29
CA TYR A 90 4.80 -9.39 -4.16
C TYR A 90 3.65 -10.18 -4.78
N VAL A 91 2.67 -10.63 -4.00
CA VAL A 91 1.54 -11.40 -4.54
C VAL A 91 0.75 -10.56 -5.55
N TRP A 92 0.44 -9.31 -5.21
CA TRP A 92 -0.33 -8.43 -6.09
C TRP A 92 0.43 -8.09 -7.38
N SER A 93 1.76 -7.95 -7.33
CA SER A 93 2.58 -7.71 -8.53
C SER A 93 2.57 -8.89 -9.50
N ARG A 94 2.22 -10.10 -9.03
CA ARG A 94 2.03 -11.29 -9.87
C ARG A 94 0.61 -11.41 -10.43
N CYS A 95 -0.34 -10.62 -9.95
CA CYS A 95 -1.74 -10.68 -10.40
C CYS A 95 -1.93 -9.79 -11.64
N SER A 96 -2.14 -10.42 -12.80
CA SER A 96 -2.51 -9.73 -14.04
C SER A 96 -3.77 -10.35 -14.63
N HIS A 97 -4.91 -9.73 -14.36
CA HIS A 97 -6.21 -10.19 -14.85
C HIS A 97 -7.16 -8.99 -14.99
N LYS A 98 -8.07 -9.02 -15.98
CA LYS A 98 -9.03 -7.94 -16.26
C LYS A 98 -9.91 -7.51 -15.07
N GLY A 99 -10.12 -8.43 -14.13
CA GLY A 99 -10.91 -8.20 -12.91
C GLY A 99 -10.08 -7.84 -11.68
N ILE A 100 -8.77 -7.60 -11.80
CA ILE A 100 -7.87 -7.24 -10.68
C ILE A 100 -7.20 -5.92 -11.00
N LEU A 101 -7.15 -5.02 -10.02
CA LEU A 101 -6.62 -3.69 -10.23
C LEU A 101 -5.10 -3.78 -10.39
N PRO A 102 -4.52 -3.27 -11.48
CA PRO A 102 -3.09 -3.36 -11.69
C PRO A 102 -2.35 -2.58 -10.60
N MET A 103 -1.27 -3.18 -10.11
CA MET A 103 -0.30 -2.49 -9.27
C MET A 103 0.58 -1.59 -10.14
N LEU A 104 0.75 -0.34 -9.74
CA LEU A 104 1.67 0.60 -10.38
C LEU A 104 3.09 0.45 -9.85
N GLY A 105 3.21 0.11 -8.56
CA GLY A 105 4.46 0.01 -7.86
C GLY A 105 4.25 -0.02 -6.35
N PHE A 106 5.35 0.10 -5.62
CA PHE A 106 5.33 0.32 -4.18
C PHE A 106 6.19 1.52 -3.83
N ILE A 107 5.92 2.11 -2.67
CA ILE A 107 6.67 3.24 -2.14
C ILE A 107 7.21 2.90 -0.76
N ARG A 108 8.34 3.50 -0.41
CA ARG A 108 8.74 3.65 0.99
C ARG A 108 8.06 4.88 1.59
N LEU A 109 7.38 4.69 2.72
CA LEU A 109 6.68 5.76 3.44
C LEU A 109 6.91 5.62 4.94
N LYS A 110 7.47 6.65 5.59
CA LYS A 110 7.66 6.72 7.07
C LYS A 110 8.28 5.45 7.70
N GLY A 111 9.25 4.82 7.03
CA GLY A 111 9.92 3.61 7.52
C GLY A 111 9.15 2.30 7.29
N GLN A 112 8.09 2.34 6.49
CA GLN A 112 7.34 1.20 5.99
C GLN A 112 7.35 1.18 4.46
N ILE A 113 6.70 0.18 3.86
CA ILE A 113 6.37 0.15 2.43
C ILE A 113 4.85 0.14 2.24
N ALA A 114 4.39 0.72 1.14
CA ALA A 114 2.98 0.80 0.79
C ALA A 114 2.77 0.43 -0.68
N LEU A 115 1.65 -0.24 -0.96
CA LEU A 115 1.23 -0.63 -2.31
C LEU A 115 0.53 0.53 -3.01
N ILE A 116 0.86 0.75 -4.29
CA ILE A 116 0.27 1.79 -5.12
C ILE A 116 -0.53 1.19 -6.27
N THR A 117 -1.78 1.63 -6.39
CA THR A 117 -2.69 1.30 -7.51
C THR A 117 -3.34 2.58 -8.05
N PRO A 118 -3.94 2.55 -9.25
CA PRO A 118 -4.81 3.65 -9.69
C PRO A 118 -5.92 3.92 -8.68
N TRP A 119 -6.32 5.18 -8.55
CA TRP A 119 -7.48 5.55 -7.77
C TRP A 119 -8.78 5.20 -8.51
N MET A 120 -9.71 4.53 -7.83
CA MET A 120 -11.02 4.18 -8.39
C MET A 120 -12.07 5.20 -7.93
N GLU A 121 -12.43 6.14 -8.81
CA GLU A 121 -13.37 7.23 -8.48
C GLU A 121 -14.78 6.74 -8.10
N SER A 122 -15.21 5.61 -8.67
CA SER A 122 -16.51 5.00 -8.35
C SER A 122 -16.58 4.46 -6.90
N GLY A 123 -15.43 4.19 -6.27
CA GLY A 123 -15.36 3.59 -4.93
C GLY A 123 -15.85 2.13 -4.88
N SER A 124 -16.09 1.61 -3.67
CA SER A 124 -16.35 0.19 -3.43
C SER A 124 -17.64 -0.33 -3.98
N LEU A 125 -17.60 -1.63 -4.28
CA LEU A 125 -18.80 -2.45 -4.42
C LEU A 125 -19.73 -2.30 -3.20
N GLN A 126 -19.20 -2.36 -1.98
CA GLN A 126 -19.98 -2.15 -0.75
C GLN A 126 -20.72 -0.80 -0.77
N ARG A 127 -20.04 0.28 -1.17
CA ARG A 127 -20.67 1.60 -1.30
C ARG A 127 -21.82 1.60 -2.31
N HIS A 128 -21.68 0.90 -3.43
CA HIS A 128 -22.75 0.79 -4.43
C HIS A 128 -23.92 -0.06 -3.94
N ILE A 129 -23.66 -1.17 -3.26
CA ILE A 129 -24.69 -2.03 -2.66
C ILE A 129 -25.51 -1.23 -1.64
N VAL A 130 -24.84 -0.55 -0.70
CA VAL A 130 -25.50 0.24 0.35
C VAL A 130 -26.33 1.38 -0.24
N ARG A 131 -25.91 1.95 -1.38
CA ARG A 131 -26.60 3.07 -2.04
C ARG A 131 -27.62 2.64 -3.10
N GLY A 132 -27.80 1.34 -3.35
CA GLY A 132 -28.70 0.84 -4.40
C GLY A 132 -28.28 1.21 -5.83
N LEU A 133 -26.99 1.47 -6.07
CA LEU A 133 -26.47 1.99 -7.35
C LEU A 133 -26.05 0.89 -8.35
N LEU A 134 -26.53 -0.34 -8.15
CA LEU A 134 -26.15 -1.51 -8.96
C LEU A 134 -26.60 -1.45 -10.43
N ASN A 135 -27.45 -0.47 -10.79
CA ASN A 135 -27.89 -0.24 -12.17
C ASN A 135 -26.88 0.53 -13.04
N THR A 136 -25.72 0.91 -12.48
CA THR A 136 -24.60 1.49 -13.24
C THR A 136 -23.61 0.39 -13.62
N PRO A 137 -22.99 0.42 -14.82
CA PRO A 137 -22.01 -0.58 -15.20
C PRO A 137 -20.82 -0.54 -14.23
N LEU A 138 -20.76 -1.52 -13.34
CA LEU A 138 -19.65 -1.69 -12.41
C LEU A 138 -18.49 -2.33 -13.15
N CYS A 139 -17.42 -1.58 -13.38
CA CYS A 139 -16.10 -2.20 -13.49
C CYS A 139 -15.72 -2.70 -12.10
N THR A 140 -16.29 -3.84 -11.67
CA THR A 140 -15.95 -4.49 -10.40
C THR A 140 -14.56 -5.09 -10.55
N VAL A 141 -13.56 -4.24 -10.43
CA VAL A 141 -12.18 -4.65 -10.34
C VAL A 141 -11.91 -4.92 -8.86
N LEU A 142 -11.43 -6.12 -8.54
CA LEU A 142 -10.91 -6.43 -7.20
C LEU A 142 -9.77 -5.44 -6.91
N GLY A 143 -10.08 -4.53 -6.00
CA GLY A 143 -9.21 -3.47 -5.52
C GLY A 143 -9.58 -3.16 -4.07
N TYR A 144 -8.84 -2.25 -3.45
CA TYR A 144 -8.97 -2.00 -2.01
C TYR A 144 -10.04 -0.97 -1.64
N ILE A 145 -10.74 -0.39 -2.63
CA ILE A 145 -11.66 0.73 -2.42
C ILE A 145 -13.10 0.34 -2.62
#